data_AF-A0A6V8K736-F1
#
_entry.id   AF-A0A6V8K736-F1
#
_cell.length_a   1.000
_cell.length_b   1.000
_cell.length_c   1.000
_cell.angle_alpha   90.00
_cell.angle_beta   90.00
_cell.angle_gamma   90.00
#
_symmetry.space_group_name_H-M   'P 1'
#
loop_
_entity.id
_entity.type
_entity.pdbx_description
1 polymer ?
#
loop_
_entity_poly.entity_id
_entity_poly.type
_entity_poly.pdbx_seq_one_letter_code
_entity_poly.pdbx_strand_id
1 'polypeptide(L)'
;MLAYGVPPGLGSHVQWDRKLDARLATALMSIQAIKGVEVGDAWLQARSRGSVAHDEIIPTASGVKRVTDRAGGLEGGITTGEPLRVKAAMKPISSLNRALSTVDVATGEPATAINQRSDVCAVPAAAVVAEAMVALVLAEAATEKFGGDSVVEIRRNLAGYIDNLVIR
;
A
#
# COMPACT_ATOMS: atom_id res chain seq x y z
N MET A 1 -0.07 -1.74 7.11
CA MET A 1 -1.03 -0.63 7.01
C MET A 1 -2.37 -1.18 6.58
N LEU A 2 -3.45 -0.66 7.15
CA LEU A 2 -4.82 -1.06 6.85
C LEU A 2 -5.63 0.20 6.54
N ALA A 3 -6.41 0.20 5.46
CA ALA A 3 -7.38 1.26 5.19
C ALA A 3 -8.78 0.65 5.09
N TYR A 4 -9.70 1.20 5.87
CA TYR A 4 -11.08 0.73 5.99
C TYR A 4 -12.04 1.69 5.32
N GLY A 5 -13.20 1.18 4.90
CA GLY A 5 -14.24 2.00 4.27
C GLY A 5 -13.82 2.62 2.93
N VAL A 6 -12.80 2.04 2.27
CA VAL A 6 -12.37 2.48 0.95
C VAL A 6 -13.45 2.06 -0.05
N PRO A 7 -14.04 2.98 -0.83
CA PRO A 7 -15.09 2.63 -1.77
C PRO A 7 -14.52 1.71 -2.86
N PRO A 8 -15.31 0.76 -3.40
CA PRO A 8 -14.87 0.00 -4.55
C PRO A 8 -14.61 0.92 -5.74
N GLY A 9 -13.69 0.54 -6.62
CA GLY A 9 -13.49 1.23 -7.89
C GLY A 9 -12.47 2.38 -7.91
N LEU A 10 -11.72 2.63 -6.84
CA LEU A 10 -10.48 3.44 -6.89
C LEU A 10 -9.35 2.67 -7.59
N GLY A 11 -8.56 3.36 -8.42
CA GLY A 11 -7.57 2.75 -9.31
C GLY A 11 -8.18 2.35 -10.66
N SER A 12 -7.35 1.78 -11.54
CA SER A 12 -7.82 1.32 -12.85
C SER A 12 -6.98 0.16 -13.38
N HIS A 13 -7.62 -0.72 -14.15
CA HIS A 13 -6.97 -1.81 -14.86
C HIS A 13 -6.55 -1.42 -16.29
N VAL A 14 -6.93 -0.22 -16.77
CA VAL A 14 -6.80 0.18 -18.17
C VAL A 14 -5.36 0.49 -18.58
N GLN A 15 -4.53 0.90 -17.63
CA GLN A 15 -3.13 1.23 -17.86
C GLN A 15 -2.31 0.84 -16.62
N TRP A 16 -1.09 0.36 -16.84
CA TRP A 16 -0.24 -0.23 -15.81
C TRP A 16 0.07 0.73 -14.64
N ASP A 17 0.22 2.02 -14.90
CA ASP A 17 0.52 3.08 -13.91
C ASP A 17 -0.73 3.61 -13.19
N ARG A 18 -1.93 3.25 -13.67
CA ARG A 18 -3.21 3.55 -13.01
C ARG A 18 -3.67 2.46 -12.06
N LYS A 19 -2.97 1.32 -12.03
CA LYS A 19 -3.23 0.27 -11.06
C LYS A 19 -2.84 0.74 -9.66
N LEU A 20 -3.75 0.64 -8.71
CA LEU A 20 -3.56 1.21 -7.38
C LEU A 20 -2.47 0.49 -6.57
N ASP A 21 -2.32 -0.83 -6.76
CA ASP A 21 -1.23 -1.62 -6.19
C ASP A 21 0.15 -1.11 -6.65
N ALA A 22 0.31 -0.76 -7.93
CA ALA A 22 1.55 -0.18 -8.47
C ALA A 22 1.85 1.20 -7.87
N ARG A 23 0.82 2.06 -7.72
CA ARG A 23 0.96 3.38 -7.08
C ARG A 23 1.32 3.26 -5.61
N LEU A 24 0.64 2.39 -4.87
CA LEU A 24 0.93 2.09 -3.46
C LEU A 24 2.33 1.52 -3.29
N ALA A 25 2.75 0.59 -4.15
CA ALA A 25 4.09 0.02 -4.13
C ALA A 25 5.16 1.10 -4.37
N THR A 26 4.95 2.00 -5.33
CA THR A 26 5.86 3.12 -5.61
C THR A 26 5.96 4.04 -4.40
N ALA A 27 4.83 4.48 -3.85
CA ALA A 27 4.78 5.36 -2.70
C ALA A 27 5.49 4.75 -1.49
N LEU A 28 5.22 3.48 -1.19
CA LEU A 28 5.80 2.81 -0.02
C LEU A 28 7.27 2.44 -0.20
N MET A 29 7.67 2.01 -1.39
CA MET A 29 9.07 1.70 -1.69
C MET A 29 9.95 2.96 -1.68
N SER A 30 9.37 4.15 -1.87
CA SER A 30 10.11 5.42 -1.80
C SER A 30 10.48 5.86 -0.38
N ILE A 31 9.81 5.30 0.65
CA ILE A 31 10.13 5.56 2.05
C ILE A 31 11.54 5.03 2.35
N GLN A 32 12.35 5.84 3.05
CA GLN A 32 13.72 5.47 3.36
C GLN A 32 13.77 4.12 4.07
N ALA A 33 14.67 3.27 3.58
CA ALA A 33 14.93 1.92 4.07
C ALA A 33 13.84 0.88 3.84
N ILE A 34 12.74 1.19 3.15
CA ILE A 34 11.85 0.15 2.64
C ILE A 34 12.53 -0.59 1.48
N LYS A 35 12.44 -1.92 1.52
CA LYS A 35 13.07 -2.84 0.55
C LYS A 35 12.09 -3.83 -0.07
N GLY A 36 10.85 -3.87 0.42
CA GLY A 36 9.80 -4.77 -0.06
C GLY A 36 8.44 -4.18 0.24
N VAL A 37 7.48 -4.41 -0.65
CA VAL A 37 6.07 -4.05 -0.45
C VAL A 37 5.23 -5.25 -0.87
N GLU A 38 4.22 -5.59 -0.08
CA GLU A 38 3.22 -6.60 -0.44
C GLU A 38 1.81 -6.06 -0.23
N VAL A 39 0.91 -6.40 -1.16
CA VAL A 39 -0.54 -6.18 -1.04
C VAL A 39 -1.16 -7.51 -0.60
N GLY A 40 -2.02 -7.47 0.43
CA GLY A 40 -2.63 -8.66 1.00
C GLY A 40 -1.61 -9.72 1.42
N ASP A 41 -1.76 -10.90 0.85
CA ASP A 41 -0.92 -12.08 1.10
C ASP A 41 0.01 -12.39 -0.09
N ALA A 42 0.45 -11.37 -0.85
CA ALA A 42 1.16 -11.52 -2.14
C ALA A 42 2.21 -12.65 -2.18
N TRP A 43 3.13 -12.72 -1.22
CA TRP A 43 4.19 -13.76 -1.23
C TRP A 43 3.65 -15.17 -0.93
N LEU A 44 2.59 -15.27 -0.13
CA LEU A 44 1.91 -16.54 0.12
C LEU A 44 1.07 -16.95 -1.11
N GLN A 45 0.36 -16.01 -1.73
CA GLN A 45 -0.40 -16.23 -2.97
C GLN A 45 0.50 -16.67 -4.12
N ALA A 46 1.70 -16.09 -4.26
CA ALA A 46 2.68 -16.48 -5.28
C ALA A 46 3.15 -17.95 -5.15
N ARG A 47 2.95 -18.56 -3.98
CA ARG A 47 3.27 -19.97 -3.71
C ARG A 47 2.04 -20.87 -3.63
N SER A 48 0.85 -20.31 -3.86
CA SER A 48 -0.43 -21.00 -3.71
C SER A 48 -0.96 -21.52 -5.05
N ARG A 49 -1.81 -22.55 -4.98
CA ARG A 49 -2.60 -22.98 -6.15
C ARG A 49 -3.72 -21.98 -6.40
N GLY A 50 -4.09 -21.77 -7.67
CA GLY A 50 -5.21 -20.88 -8.02
C GLY A 50 -6.52 -21.20 -7.30
N SER A 51 -6.78 -22.48 -7.02
CA SER A 51 -7.97 -22.93 -6.28
C SER A 51 -8.08 -22.43 -4.84
N VAL A 52 -7.01 -21.89 -4.26
CA VAL A 52 -6.98 -21.36 -2.88
C VAL A 52 -6.34 -19.97 -2.78
N ALA A 53 -5.92 -19.39 -3.90
CA ALA A 53 -5.22 -18.12 -3.93
C ALA A 53 -6.18 -16.92 -3.88
N HIS A 54 -7.34 -17.04 -4.52
CA HIS A 54 -8.27 -15.94 -4.74
C HIS A 54 -9.36 -15.87 -3.67
N ASP A 55 -10.10 -14.77 -3.69
CA ASP A 55 -11.19 -14.51 -2.76
C ASP A 55 -12.53 -14.77 -3.46
N GLU A 56 -13.26 -15.77 -2.99
CA GLU A 56 -14.58 -16.12 -3.56
C GLU A 56 -15.61 -15.03 -3.25
N ILE A 57 -16.45 -14.72 -4.23
CA ILE A 57 -17.48 -13.68 -4.13
C ILE A 57 -18.83 -14.35 -3.85
N ILE A 58 -19.47 -13.93 -2.77
CA ILE A 58 -20.81 -14.42 -2.38
C ILE A 58 -21.82 -13.27 -2.34
N PRO A 59 -23.09 -13.52 -2.71
CA PRO A 59 -24.14 -12.53 -2.57
C PRO A 59 -24.51 -12.28 -1.11
N THR A 60 -24.96 -11.06 -0.81
CA THR A 60 -25.46 -10.63 0.50
C THR A 60 -26.74 -9.82 0.32
N ALA A 61 -27.43 -9.48 1.41
CA ALA A 61 -28.62 -8.63 1.36
C ALA A 61 -28.33 -7.22 0.81
N SER A 62 -27.09 -6.74 0.89
CA SER A 62 -26.70 -5.37 0.53
C SER A 62 -25.81 -5.28 -0.70
N GLY A 63 -25.43 -6.40 -1.35
CA GLY A 63 -24.44 -6.42 -2.42
C GLY A 63 -23.67 -7.74 -2.45
N VAL A 64 -22.36 -7.70 -2.67
CA VAL A 64 -21.48 -8.87 -2.59
C VAL A 64 -20.47 -8.74 -1.46
N LYS A 65 -19.89 -9.86 -1.06
CA LYS A 65 -18.80 -9.93 -0.10
C LYS A 65 -17.77 -10.95 -0.54
N ARG A 66 -16.51 -10.75 -0.18
CA ARG A 66 -15.49 -11.79 -0.28
C ARG A 66 -15.46 -12.69 0.95
N VAL A 67 -15.32 -14.00 0.73
CA VAL A 67 -15.23 -14.99 1.82
C VAL A 67 -13.90 -14.85 2.57
N THR A 68 -12.84 -14.45 1.87
CA THR A 68 -11.49 -14.24 2.40
C THR A 68 -10.93 -12.89 1.94
N ASP A 69 -9.80 -12.46 2.51
CA ASP A 69 -9.13 -11.19 2.16
C ASP A 69 -7.64 -11.41 1.81
N ARG A 70 -7.40 -12.36 0.89
CA ARG A 70 -6.06 -12.73 0.43
C ARG A 70 -5.51 -11.68 -0.53
N ALA A 71 -6.38 -11.11 -1.37
CA ALA A 71 -6.05 -10.03 -2.29
C ALA A 71 -5.79 -8.69 -1.59
N GLY A 72 -6.16 -8.56 -0.31
CA GLY A 72 -5.88 -7.36 0.50
C GLY A 72 -6.62 -6.13 -0.01
N GLY A 73 -7.88 -6.29 -0.40
CA GLY A 73 -8.73 -5.20 -0.89
C GLY A 73 -8.47 -4.71 -2.32
N LEU A 74 -7.59 -5.36 -3.10
CA LEU A 74 -7.30 -5.00 -4.50
C LEU A 74 -7.41 -6.17 -5.47
N GLU A 75 -8.15 -5.97 -6.56
CA GLU A 75 -8.21 -6.91 -7.68
C GLU A 75 -8.05 -6.14 -9.00
N GLY A 76 -7.16 -6.61 -9.88
CA GLY A 76 -6.88 -5.93 -11.15
C GLY A 76 -6.33 -4.50 -11.00
N GLY A 77 -5.76 -4.16 -9.83
CA GLY A 77 -5.32 -2.79 -9.52
C GLY A 77 -6.45 -1.86 -9.08
N ILE A 78 -7.61 -2.40 -8.69
CA ILE A 78 -8.81 -1.65 -8.30
C ILE A 78 -9.27 -2.09 -6.92
N THR A 79 -9.69 -1.12 -6.10
CA THR A 79 -10.28 -1.37 -4.78
C THR A 79 -11.59 -2.14 -4.87
N THR A 80 -11.75 -3.09 -3.97
CA THR A 80 -12.87 -4.03 -4.00
C THR A 80 -13.98 -3.73 -3.01
N GLY A 81 -13.77 -2.76 -2.11
CA GLY A 81 -14.64 -2.48 -0.96
C GLY A 81 -14.25 -3.23 0.32
N GLU A 82 -13.46 -4.30 0.21
CA GLU A 82 -12.85 -4.97 1.36
C GLU A 82 -11.70 -4.11 1.96
N PRO A 83 -11.27 -4.37 3.21
CA PRO A 83 -10.13 -3.68 3.80
C PRO A 83 -8.88 -3.72 2.90
N LEU A 84 -8.33 -2.55 2.58
CA LEU A 84 -7.07 -2.47 1.86
C LEU A 84 -5.93 -2.82 2.80
N ARG A 85 -5.16 -3.86 2.46
CA ARG A 85 -4.02 -4.32 3.27
C ARG A 85 -2.73 -4.21 2.49
N VAL A 86 -1.79 -3.44 3.03
CA VAL A 86 -0.45 -3.29 2.45
C VAL A 86 0.59 -3.41 3.55
N LYS A 87 1.69 -4.10 3.29
CA LYS A 87 2.82 -4.21 4.22
C LYS A 87 4.10 -3.77 3.52
N ALA A 88 5.03 -3.25 4.31
CA ALA A 88 6.34 -2.80 3.85
C ALA A 88 7.44 -3.44 4.70
N ALA A 89 8.51 -3.88 4.05
CA ALA A 89 9.68 -4.48 4.70
C ALA A 89 10.79 -3.43 4.85
N MET A 90 11.04 -3.01 6.09
CA MET A 90 12.08 -2.03 6.41
C MET A 90 13.40 -2.73 6.76
N LYS A 91 14.48 -2.40 6.06
CA LYS A 91 15.83 -2.80 6.50
C LYS A 91 16.24 -2.01 7.74
N PRO A 92 17.10 -2.57 8.61
CA PRO A 92 17.71 -1.79 9.69
C PRO A 92 18.42 -0.53 9.16
N ILE A 93 18.16 0.63 9.78
CA ILE A 93 18.72 1.93 9.36
C ILE A 93 19.91 2.38 10.19
N SER A 94 19.98 1.95 11.45
CA SER A 94 21.07 2.33 12.34
C SER A 94 22.21 1.36 12.17
N SER A 95 23.38 1.91 11.84
CA SER A 95 24.65 1.17 11.90
C SER A 95 24.84 0.69 13.33
N LEU A 96 25.08 -0.62 13.48
CA LEU A 96 25.28 -1.28 14.77
C LEU A 96 26.48 -0.66 15.51
N ASN A 97 26.54 -0.85 16.84
CA ASN A 97 27.73 -0.51 17.64
C ASN A 97 29.02 -1.14 17.09
N ARG A 98 28.90 -2.20 16.30
CA ARG A 98 29.98 -2.71 15.45
C ARG A 98 29.94 -1.98 14.10
N ALA A 99 30.83 -1.01 13.95
CA ALA A 99 31.00 -0.28 12.69
C ALA A 99 31.25 -1.25 11.52
N LEU A 100 30.62 -0.96 10.38
CA LEU A 100 30.80 -1.73 9.15
C LEU A 100 32.07 -1.27 8.44
N SER A 101 32.77 -2.21 7.79
CA SER A 101 33.89 -1.87 6.91
C SER A 101 33.40 -1.00 5.76
N THR A 102 34.17 0.05 5.46
CA THR A 102 33.92 0.99 4.36
C THR A 102 35.26 1.51 3.82
N VAL A 103 35.23 2.55 2.99
CA VAL A 103 36.41 3.17 2.40
C VAL A 103 36.38 4.67 2.71
N ASP A 104 37.52 5.23 3.09
CA ASP A 104 37.70 6.68 3.14
C ASP A 104 37.79 7.23 1.71
N VAL A 105 36.81 8.05 1.32
CA VAL A 105 36.71 8.59 -0.04
C VAL A 105 37.80 9.61 -0.39
N ALA A 106 38.52 10.15 0.60
CA ALA A 106 39.64 11.06 0.37
C ALA A 106 40.96 10.31 0.06
N THR A 107 41.16 9.14 0.68
CA THR A 107 42.43 8.40 0.61
C THR A 107 42.33 7.10 -0.19
N GLY A 108 41.13 6.51 -0.31
CA GLY A 108 40.91 5.20 -0.92
C GLY A 108 41.18 4.02 0.03
N GLU A 109 41.58 4.28 1.27
CA GLU A 109 41.99 3.24 2.23
C GLU A 109 40.81 2.63 3.00
N PRO A 110 40.95 1.39 3.52
CA PRO A 110 39.94 0.78 4.38
C PRO A 110 39.65 1.62 5.62
N ALA A 111 38.37 1.85 5.89
CA ALA A 111 37.88 2.61 7.03
C ALA A 111 36.69 1.90 7.71
N THR A 112 36.18 2.49 8.77
CA THR A 112 34.97 2.03 9.47
C THR A 112 33.87 3.08 9.40
N ALA A 113 32.66 2.67 9.03
CA ALA A 113 31.52 3.56 8.89
C ALA A 113 31.13 4.17 10.24
N ILE A 114 31.05 5.50 10.29
CA ILE A 114 30.53 6.23 11.45
C ILE A 114 29.01 6.09 11.52
N ASN A 115 28.45 5.97 12.73
CA ASN A 115 27.00 6.00 12.92
C ASN A 115 26.50 7.45 12.97
N GLN A 116 25.35 7.72 12.35
CA GLN A 116 24.69 9.04 12.36
C GLN A 116 23.47 9.08 13.27
N ARG A 117 22.99 7.91 13.70
CA ARG A 117 21.83 7.72 14.58
C ARG A 117 22.10 6.57 15.54
N SER A 118 21.37 6.57 16.66
CA SER A 118 21.56 5.62 17.77
C SER A 118 20.32 4.80 18.11
N ASP A 119 19.18 5.03 17.44
CA ASP A 119 17.97 4.25 17.67
C ASP A 119 18.13 2.80 17.18
N VAL A 120 17.62 1.83 17.95
CA VAL A 120 17.76 0.41 17.61
C VAL A 120 16.71 -0.03 16.57
N CYS A 121 15.52 0.57 16.62
CA CYS A 121 14.41 0.20 15.74
C CYS A 121 13.56 1.43 15.40
N ALA A 122 13.36 1.65 14.10
CA ALA A 122 12.51 2.72 13.57
C ALA A 122 11.22 2.19 12.91
N VAL A 123 10.94 0.88 12.99
CA VAL A 123 9.76 0.27 12.35
C VAL A 123 8.44 0.90 12.80
N PRO A 124 8.20 1.19 14.10
CA PRO A 124 6.96 1.84 14.51
C PRO A 124 6.78 3.24 13.91
N ALA A 125 7.84 4.05 13.86
CA ALA A 125 7.79 5.38 13.26
C ALA A 125 7.60 5.29 11.73
N ALA A 126 8.27 4.33 11.08
CA ALA A 126 8.12 4.09 9.65
C ALA A 126 6.70 3.63 9.28
N ALA A 127 6.00 2.92 10.17
CA ALA A 127 4.61 2.54 9.96
C ALA A 127 3.69 3.77 9.85
N VAL A 128 3.90 4.81 10.68
CA VAL A 128 3.15 6.07 10.60
C VAL A 128 3.41 6.80 9.28
N VAL A 129 4.68 6.84 8.84
CA VAL A 129 5.03 7.39 7.51
C VAL A 129 4.34 6.60 6.40
N ALA A 130 4.32 5.26 6.50
CA ALA A 130 3.68 4.40 5.53
C ALA A 130 2.15 4.61 5.48
N GLU A 131 1.49 4.81 6.62
CA GLU A 131 0.07 5.17 6.67
C GLU A 131 -0.21 6.50 5.96
N ALA A 132 0.64 7.51 6.18
CA ALA A 132 0.52 8.79 5.49
C ALA A 132 0.68 8.64 3.97
N MET A 133 1.65 7.85 3.51
CA MET A 133 1.84 7.59 2.07
C MET A 133 0.65 6.84 1.45
N VAL A 134 0.08 5.86 2.16
CA VAL A 134 -1.16 5.18 1.71
C VAL A 134 -2.32 6.17 1.62
N ALA A 135 -2.49 7.03 2.63
CA ALA A 135 -3.55 8.04 2.63
C ALA A 135 -3.43 9.04 1.47
N LEU A 136 -2.22 9.48 1.13
CA LEU A 136 -1.96 10.36 -0.02
C LEU A 136 -2.35 9.69 -1.34
N VAL A 137 -1.92 8.44 -1.56
CA VAL A 137 -2.28 7.69 -2.79
C VAL A 137 -3.78 7.45 -2.90
N LEU A 138 -4.45 7.15 -1.77
CA LEU A 138 -5.91 6.98 -1.75
C LEU A 138 -6.63 8.29 -2.01
N ALA A 139 -6.16 9.40 -1.44
CA ALA A 139 -6.72 10.72 -1.70
C ALA A 139 -6.59 11.10 -3.18
N GLU A 140 -5.43 10.88 -3.79
CA GLU A 140 -5.19 11.12 -5.22
C GLU A 140 -6.10 10.25 -6.10
N ALA A 141 -6.22 8.95 -5.80
CA ALA A 141 -7.11 8.07 -6.55
C ALA A 141 -8.58 8.45 -6.39
N ALA A 142 -8.97 8.94 -5.21
CA ALA A 142 -10.33 9.41 -4.93
C ALA A 142 -10.62 10.73 -5.68
N THR A 143 -9.70 11.69 -5.70
CA THR A 143 -9.88 12.94 -6.45
C THR A 143 -9.87 12.69 -7.96
N GLU A 144 -9.04 11.76 -8.45
CA GLU A 144 -9.05 11.34 -9.86
C GLU A 144 -10.41 10.72 -10.27
N LYS A 145 -11.01 9.91 -9.41
CA LYS A 145 -12.29 9.23 -9.71
C LYS A 145 -13.50 10.14 -9.53
N PHE A 146 -13.56 10.88 -8.42
CA PHE A 146 -14.76 11.62 -8.03
C PHE A 146 -14.73 13.09 -8.46
N GLY A 147 -13.55 13.63 -8.78
CA GLY A 147 -13.37 15.03 -9.17
C GLY A 147 -13.90 16.03 -8.14
N GLY A 148 -14.08 17.27 -8.58
CA GLY A 148 -14.63 18.36 -7.77
C GLY A 148 -13.57 19.22 -7.10
N ASP A 149 -13.94 20.49 -6.87
CA ASP A 149 -13.02 21.53 -6.38
C ASP A 149 -13.20 21.82 -4.88
N SER A 150 -14.13 21.12 -4.22
CA SER A 150 -14.35 21.19 -2.78
C SER A 150 -14.68 19.84 -2.18
N VAL A 151 -14.38 19.66 -0.89
CA VAL A 151 -14.71 18.42 -0.16
C VAL A 151 -16.21 18.11 -0.19
N VAL A 152 -17.06 19.14 -0.19
CA VAL A 152 -18.51 18.97 -0.27
C VAL A 152 -18.92 18.36 -1.62
N GLU A 153 -18.29 18.81 -2.70
CA GLU A 153 -18.54 18.30 -4.04
C GLU A 153 -18.02 16.87 -4.23
N ILE A 154 -16.78 16.59 -3.81
CA ILE A 154 -16.21 15.24 -3.83
C ILE A 154 -17.14 14.26 -3.11
N ARG A 155 -17.63 14.65 -1.92
CA ARG A 155 -18.58 13.84 -1.14
C ARG A 155 -19.91 13.60 -1.85
N ARG A 156 -20.46 14.61 -2.54
CA ARG A 156 -21.69 14.47 -3.34
C ARG A 156 -21.48 13.46 -4.48
N ASN A 157 -20.34 13.55 -5.18
CA ASN A 157 -20.01 12.66 -6.30
C ASN A 157 -19.75 11.22 -5.81
N LEU A 158 -19.05 11.05 -4.68
CA LEU A 158 -18.88 9.75 -4.02
C LEU A 158 -20.23 9.13 -3.62
N ALA A 159 -21.10 9.88 -2.96
CA ALA A 159 -22.42 9.39 -2.57
C ALA A 159 -23.24 8.95 -3.80
N GLY A 160 -23.28 9.81 -4.83
CA GLY A 160 -23.93 9.48 -6.10
C GLY A 160 -23.34 8.23 -6.76
N TYR A 161 -22.02 8.04 -6.72
CA TYR A 161 -21.38 6.83 -7.22
C TYR A 161 -21.85 5.58 -6.47
N ILE A 162 -21.82 5.60 -5.13
CA ILE A 162 -22.22 4.46 -4.28
C ILE A 162 -23.71 4.13 -4.41
N ASP A 163 -24.57 5.15 -4.53
CA ASP A 163 -26.01 4.96 -4.67
C ASP A 163 -26.41 4.34 -6.02
N ASN A 164 -25.58 4.51 -7.05
CA ASN A 164 -25.80 3.95 -8.38
C ASN A 164 -25.12 2.58 -8.61
N LEU A 165 -24.42 2.03 -7.61
CA LEU A 165 -23.90 0.68 -7.70
C LEU A 165 -25.03 -0.34 -7.64
N VAL A 166 -25.21 -1.09 -8.74
CA VAL A 166 -26.15 -2.22 -8.81
C VAL A 166 -25.75 -3.33 -7.85
N ILE A 167 -24.45 -3.53 -7.70
CA ILE A 167 -23.84 -4.47 -6.76
C ILE A 167 -22.88 -3.65 -5.90
N ARG A 168 -23.18 -3.55 -4.60
CA ARG A 168 -22.31 -2.90 -3.63
C ARG A 168 -21.26 -3.86 -3.09
#